data_AF-A0A939BNC9-F1
#
_entry.id   AF-A0A939BNC9-F1
#
_cell.length_a   1.000
_cell.length_b   1.000
_cell.length_c   1.000
_cell.angle_alpha   90.00
_cell.angle_beta   90.00
_cell.angle_gamma   90.00
#
_symmetry.space_group_name_H-M   'P 1'
#
loop_
_entity.id
_entity.type
_entity.pdbx_description
1 polymer ?
#
loop_
_entity_poly.entity_id
_entity_poly.type
_entity_poly.pdbx_seq_one_letter_code
_entity_poly.pdbx_strand_id
1 'polypeptide(L)'
;MALKSNTVGKYNLDFKLFGIIPIRSMVIDVFPEVKVIPGGHSIGVILQSDGIMVVKSSFVVDSKGHKRYPALNAGLEVGDKLLKVNGVSIKNKYHLAQLIQNFGKEDEKLRFKIKKQNGVIVSKTVTPVVNKEGQYMIGIYVDDGAAGVGTISFYDPQYKSYGALGHMITEANTQLPIDIAKGEIVKAYISGIQQGKSGIPGEKLGTFFKRQGLIGDIKKNNRFGIYGQLFTGLQNPYFDQAIPVASSLEVKEGAAKIYTVINGGTVDSFDINIEEVKKQYKPAEKGLIIKITDQELLNQTGGIVQGMSGSPIVQNNKLVGVVTHVFVNDSSKGYGILAQWMLMQTKYWEQTKKTREKVS
;
A
#
# COMPACT_ATOMS: atom_id res chain seq x y z
N MET A 1 31.69 12.74 0.40
CA MET A 1 31.98 13.26 -0.95
C MET A 1 30.78 12.99 -1.82
N ALA A 2 30.12 14.02 -2.35
CA ALA A 2 29.00 13.87 -3.28
C ALA A 2 29.53 14.17 -4.69
N LEU A 3 29.47 13.17 -5.58
CA LEU A 3 29.84 13.33 -6.98
C LEU A 3 28.61 13.81 -7.76
N LYS A 4 28.70 14.98 -8.38
CA LYS A 4 27.71 15.47 -9.35
C LYS A 4 28.28 15.28 -10.76
N SER A 5 27.51 14.65 -11.64
CA SER A 5 27.82 14.57 -13.07
C SER A 5 26.84 15.45 -13.84
N ASN A 6 27.34 16.14 -14.87
CA ASN A 6 26.53 16.99 -15.75
C ASN A 6 25.95 16.22 -16.94
N THR A 7 26.29 14.93 -17.09
CA THR A 7 25.85 14.08 -18.21
C THR A 7 25.35 12.72 -17.72
N VAL A 8 24.31 12.22 -18.41
CA VAL A 8 23.66 10.93 -18.14
C VAL A 8 24.49 9.83 -18.78
N GLY A 9 24.76 8.73 -18.07
CA GLY A 9 25.58 7.64 -18.60
C GLY A 9 26.15 6.69 -17.54
N LYS A 10 26.84 5.65 -18.01
CA LYS A 10 27.65 4.75 -17.18
C LYS A 10 29.05 5.31 -17.03
N TYR A 11 29.50 5.51 -15.80
CA TYR A 11 30.84 5.98 -15.48
C TYR A 11 31.57 4.91 -14.67
N ASN A 12 32.77 4.55 -15.09
CA ASN A 12 33.67 3.78 -14.25
C ASN A 12 34.50 4.75 -13.43
N LEU A 13 34.33 4.70 -12.10
CA LEU A 13 35.09 5.49 -11.15
C LEU A 13 36.13 4.59 -10.49
N ASP A 14 37.39 4.87 -10.78
CA ASP A 14 38.54 4.20 -10.17
C ASP A 14 39.13 5.08 -9.07
N PHE A 15 39.07 4.59 -7.83
CA PHE A 15 39.73 5.19 -6.69
C PHE A 15 41.15 4.64 -6.59
N LYS A 16 42.17 5.51 -6.67
CA LYS A 16 43.58 5.14 -6.57
C LYS A 16 44.27 5.84 -5.38
N LEU A 17 45.03 5.10 -4.58
CA LEU A 17 45.90 5.65 -3.52
C LEU A 17 47.15 6.24 -4.18
N PHE A 18 47.49 7.48 -3.81
CA PHE A 18 48.58 8.25 -4.42
C PHE A 18 48.49 8.40 -5.95
N GLY A 19 47.31 8.18 -6.55
CA GLY A 19 47.11 8.21 -8.00
C GLY A 19 47.58 6.96 -8.75
N ILE A 20 48.19 5.99 -8.06
CA ILE A 20 48.89 4.87 -8.70
C ILE A 20 48.27 3.52 -8.29
N ILE A 21 47.97 3.32 -7.01
CA ILE A 21 47.53 2.01 -6.49
C ILE A 21 46.00 1.93 -6.52
N PRO A 22 45.38 1.10 -7.37
CA PRO A 22 43.92 0.97 -7.41
C PRO A 22 43.38 0.39 -6.10
N ILE A 23 42.53 1.16 -5.42
CA ILE A 23 41.85 0.78 -4.17
C ILE A 23 40.51 0.13 -4.48
N ARG A 24 39.73 0.74 -5.38
CA ARG A 24 38.35 0.33 -5.66
C ARG A 24 37.89 0.88 -7.00
N SER A 25 37.28 0.04 -7.81
CA SER A 25 36.55 0.46 -9.02
C SER A 25 35.06 0.35 -8.76
N MET A 26 34.29 1.34 -9.21
CA MET A 26 32.84 1.37 -9.05
C MET A 26 32.18 1.89 -10.31
N VAL A 27 31.21 1.15 -10.83
CA VAL A 27 30.37 1.62 -11.94
C VAL A 27 29.25 2.48 -11.35
N ILE A 28 29.14 3.73 -11.80
CA ILE A 28 28.07 4.64 -11.43
C ILE A 28 27.18 4.89 -12.65
N ASP A 29 25.92 4.53 -12.53
CA ASP A 29 24.87 4.94 -13.47
C ASP A 29 24.36 6.33 -13.07
N VAL A 30 24.63 7.36 -13.88
CA VAL A 30 24.08 8.71 -13.71
C VAL A 30 22.80 8.81 -14.53
N PHE A 31 21.67 9.07 -13.87
CA PHE A 31 20.35 9.17 -14.49
C PHE A 31 19.92 10.63 -14.68
N PRO A 32 18.97 10.92 -15.60
CA PRO A 32 18.29 12.20 -15.61
C PRO A 32 17.63 12.43 -14.25
N GLU A 33 17.69 13.65 -13.74
CA GLU A 33 17.02 14.02 -12.49
C GLU A 33 15.51 13.81 -12.66
N VAL A 34 14.97 12.78 -12.01
CA VAL A 34 13.53 12.47 -12.09
C VAL A 34 12.78 13.45 -11.22
N LYS A 35 11.80 14.14 -11.82
CA LYS A 35 10.96 15.12 -11.13
C LYS A 35 9.54 14.60 -11.02
N VAL A 36 8.92 14.82 -9.87
CA VAL A 36 7.54 14.42 -9.58
C VAL A 36 6.84 15.55 -8.83
N ILE A 37 5.52 15.60 -8.91
CA ILE A 37 4.70 16.48 -8.08
C ILE A 37 4.44 15.73 -6.76
N PRO A 38 4.86 16.25 -5.60
CA PRO A 38 4.47 15.69 -4.31
C PRO A 38 2.95 15.68 -4.14
N GLY A 39 2.42 14.60 -3.59
CA GLY A 39 0.99 14.46 -3.32
C GLY A 39 0.59 15.12 -1.99
N GLY A 40 0.25 14.31 -1.00
CA GLY A 40 -0.31 14.73 0.28
C GLY A 40 -1.84 14.64 0.32
N HIS A 41 -2.49 14.48 -0.84
CA HIS A 41 -3.95 14.32 -0.95
C HIS A 41 -4.43 13.03 -0.31
N SER A 42 -5.48 13.15 0.52
CA SER A 42 -6.22 12.01 1.03
C SER A 42 -7.05 11.35 -0.06
N ILE A 43 -6.98 10.02 -0.10
CA ILE A 43 -7.71 9.17 -1.04
C ILE A 43 -8.43 8.05 -0.33
N GLY A 44 -9.58 7.68 -0.85
CA GLY A 44 -10.21 6.40 -0.54
C GLY A 44 -9.55 5.34 -1.42
N VAL A 45 -8.96 4.34 -0.79
CA VAL A 45 -8.37 3.18 -1.45
C VAL A 45 -9.38 2.06 -1.42
N ILE A 46 -9.70 1.49 -2.59
CA ILE A 46 -10.65 0.39 -2.73
C ILE A 46 -9.96 -0.71 -3.55
N LEU A 47 -9.63 -1.82 -2.89
CA LEU A 47 -9.09 -3.01 -3.53
C LEU A 47 -10.10 -4.13 -3.50
N GLN A 48 -10.26 -4.80 -4.62
CA GLN A 48 -10.98 -6.05 -4.76
C GLN A 48 -9.97 -7.17 -5.01
N SER A 49 -10.05 -8.23 -4.21
CA SER A 49 -9.14 -9.36 -4.30
C SER A 49 -9.45 -10.28 -5.49
N ASP A 50 -8.43 -10.92 -6.04
CA ASP A 50 -8.59 -12.05 -6.97
C ASP A 50 -9.07 -13.30 -6.22
N GLY A 51 -10.39 -13.52 -6.25
CA GLY A 51 -11.07 -14.52 -5.43
C GLY A 51 -11.41 -14.02 -4.03
N ILE A 52 -12.13 -14.83 -3.27
CA ILE A 52 -12.54 -14.52 -1.90
C ILE A 52 -11.60 -15.21 -0.92
N MET A 53 -10.96 -14.44 -0.04
CA MET A 53 -10.02 -14.97 0.94
C MET A 53 -10.76 -15.49 2.18
N VAL A 54 -10.40 -16.69 2.64
CA VAL A 54 -10.79 -17.19 3.96
C VAL A 54 -9.94 -16.48 5.01
N VAL A 55 -10.56 -15.69 5.88
CA VAL A 55 -9.85 -14.90 6.91
C VAL A 55 -9.90 -15.55 8.29
N LYS A 56 -10.91 -16.39 8.53
CA LYS A 56 -11.07 -17.14 9.79
C LYS A 56 -11.95 -18.36 9.58
N SER A 57 -11.65 -19.44 10.29
CA SER A 57 -12.52 -20.63 10.35
C SER A 57 -13.26 -20.70 11.69
N SER A 58 -14.47 -21.25 11.68
CA SER A 58 -15.32 -21.39 12.86
C SER A 58 -16.24 -22.60 12.75
N PHE A 59 -16.97 -22.88 13.84
CA PHE A 59 -18.02 -23.90 13.82
C PHE A 59 -19.35 -23.31 13.36
N VAL A 60 -20.21 -24.16 12.83
CA VAL A 60 -21.66 -23.91 12.65
C VAL A 60 -22.40 -24.64 13.76
N VAL A 61 -23.35 -23.99 14.42
CA VAL A 61 -24.27 -24.67 15.33
C VAL A 61 -25.44 -25.18 14.50
N ASP A 62 -25.55 -26.51 14.37
CA ASP A 62 -26.62 -27.13 13.59
C ASP A 62 -28.00 -26.95 14.25
N SER A 63 -29.06 -27.30 13.53
CA SER A 63 -30.45 -27.24 14.02
C SER A 63 -30.70 -28.05 15.31
N LYS A 64 -29.84 -29.03 15.62
CA LYS A 64 -29.89 -29.85 16.84
C LYS A 64 -28.99 -29.30 17.96
N GLY A 65 -28.32 -28.16 17.73
CA GLY A 65 -27.45 -27.53 18.71
C GLY A 65 -26.00 -28.04 18.72
N HIS A 66 -25.61 -28.94 17.81
CA HIS A 66 -24.25 -29.47 17.78
C HIS A 66 -23.31 -28.55 16.99
N LYS A 67 -22.06 -28.45 17.47
CA LYS A 67 -20.99 -27.77 16.73
C LYS A 67 -20.51 -28.64 15.57
N ARG A 68 -20.53 -28.09 14.36
CA ARG A 68 -20.05 -28.72 13.13
C ARG A 68 -18.94 -27.89 12.50
N TYR A 69 -17.97 -28.54 11.88
CA TYR A 69 -16.78 -27.90 11.30
C TYR A 69 -16.65 -28.20 9.79
N PRO A 70 -17.65 -27.91 8.96
CA PRO A 70 -17.70 -28.41 7.58
C PRO A 70 -16.52 -27.94 6.71
N ALA A 71 -16.17 -26.65 6.72
CA ALA A 71 -15.01 -26.16 5.95
C ALA A 71 -13.67 -26.69 6.48
N LEU A 72 -13.49 -26.73 7.80
CA LEU A 72 -12.27 -27.24 8.42
C LEU A 72 -12.06 -28.72 8.10
N ASN A 73 -13.11 -29.54 8.20
CA ASN A 73 -13.06 -30.97 7.88
C ASN A 73 -12.77 -31.23 6.40
N ALA A 74 -13.14 -30.30 5.52
CA ALA A 74 -12.80 -30.34 4.09
C ALA A 74 -11.37 -29.83 3.80
N GLY A 75 -10.67 -29.30 4.81
CA GLY A 75 -9.31 -28.77 4.68
C GLY A 75 -9.25 -27.40 4.01
N LEU A 76 -10.26 -26.55 4.22
CA LEU A 76 -10.15 -25.11 3.93
C LEU A 76 -9.36 -24.44 5.05
N GLU A 77 -8.39 -23.61 4.67
CA GLU A 77 -7.46 -22.96 5.58
C GLU A 77 -7.53 -21.44 5.44
N VAL A 78 -7.09 -20.73 6.48
CA VAL A 78 -6.92 -19.27 6.42
C VAL A 78 -5.91 -18.91 5.32
N GLY A 79 -6.25 -17.90 4.52
CA GLY A 79 -5.49 -17.47 3.33
C GLY A 79 -5.86 -18.20 2.04
N ASP A 80 -6.74 -19.22 2.09
CA ASP A 80 -7.27 -19.84 0.87
C ASP A 80 -8.14 -18.85 0.08
N LYS A 81 -7.95 -18.81 -1.24
CA LYS A 81 -8.75 -17.98 -2.15
C LYS A 81 -9.79 -18.84 -2.86
N LEU A 82 -11.06 -18.65 -2.52
CA LEU A 82 -12.20 -19.30 -3.14
C LEU A 82 -12.50 -18.62 -4.48
N LEU A 83 -12.35 -19.34 -5.58
CA LEU A 83 -12.51 -18.82 -6.94
C LEU A 83 -13.87 -19.21 -7.53
N LYS A 84 -14.27 -20.47 -7.35
CA LYS A 84 -15.52 -21.03 -7.87
C LYS A 84 -16.16 -21.98 -6.86
N VAL A 85 -17.46 -22.15 -6.95
CA VAL A 85 -18.21 -23.23 -6.30
C VAL A 85 -19.16 -23.86 -7.32
N ASN A 86 -19.15 -25.19 -7.42
CA ASN A 86 -19.93 -25.97 -8.39
C ASN A 86 -19.84 -25.41 -9.83
N GLY A 87 -18.63 -25.01 -10.24
CA GLY A 87 -18.36 -24.46 -11.58
C GLY A 87 -18.67 -22.96 -11.76
N VAL A 88 -19.42 -22.35 -10.85
CA VAL A 88 -19.81 -20.94 -10.90
C VAL A 88 -18.72 -20.05 -10.29
N SER A 89 -18.32 -18.99 -11.02
CA SER A 89 -17.36 -18.00 -10.53
C SER A 89 -17.94 -17.16 -9.39
N ILE A 90 -17.21 -17.11 -8.28
CA ILE A 90 -17.58 -16.32 -7.11
C ILE A 90 -17.23 -14.85 -7.40
N LYS A 91 -18.16 -13.92 -7.12
CA LYS A 91 -18.02 -12.50 -7.50
C LYS A 91 -17.63 -11.61 -6.31
N ASN A 92 -18.26 -11.86 -5.17
CA ASN A 92 -18.11 -11.15 -3.91
C ASN A 92 -18.70 -12.01 -2.78
N LYS A 93 -18.48 -11.62 -1.52
CA LYS A 93 -18.90 -12.42 -0.35
C LYS A 93 -20.41 -12.66 -0.28
N TYR A 94 -21.22 -11.72 -0.78
CA TYR A 94 -22.67 -11.87 -0.86
C TYR A 94 -23.08 -12.91 -1.91
N HIS A 95 -22.42 -12.92 -3.07
CA HIS A 95 -22.63 -13.94 -4.09
C HIS A 95 -22.24 -15.33 -3.57
N LEU A 96 -21.13 -15.44 -2.82
CA LEU A 96 -20.75 -16.70 -2.17
C LEU A 96 -21.83 -17.19 -1.20
N ALA A 97 -22.33 -16.30 -0.33
CA ALA A 97 -23.39 -16.64 0.61
C ALA A 97 -24.66 -17.15 -0.13
N GLN A 98 -25.05 -16.48 -1.21
CA GLN A 98 -26.18 -16.89 -2.06
C GLN A 98 -25.96 -18.28 -2.68
N LEU A 99 -24.77 -18.54 -3.26
CA LEU A 99 -24.45 -19.83 -3.85
C LEU A 99 -24.50 -20.96 -2.80
N ILE A 100 -23.99 -20.72 -1.59
CA ILE A 100 -24.08 -21.68 -0.48
C ILE A 100 -25.54 -21.99 -0.13
N GLN A 101 -26.41 -20.98 -0.07
CA GLN A 101 -27.84 -21.21 0.18
C GLN A 101 -28.51 -22.01 -0.94
N ASN A 102 -28.24 -21.66 -2.20
CA ASN A 102 -28.91 -22.28 -3.34
C ASN A 102 -28.54 -23.75 -3.47
N PHE A 103 -27.24 -24.06 -3.54
CA PHE A 103 -26.77 -25.44 -3.62
C PHE A 103 -27.11 -26.25 -2.36
N GLY A 104 -27.07 -25.62 -1.18
CA GLY A 104 -27.49 -26.28 0.06
C GLY A 104 -28.96 -26.71 0.04
N LYS A 105 -29.87 -25.86 -0.48
CA LYS A 105 -31.31 -26.21 -0.62
C LYS A 105 -31.57 -27.36 -1.59
N GLU A 106 -30.66 -27.59 -2.53
CA GLU A 106 -30.69 -28.69 -3.49
C GLU A 106 -30.00 -29.96 -2.95
N ASP A 107 -29.61 -29.97 -1.67
CA ASP A 107 -28.82 -31.04 -1.02
C ASP A 107 -27.48 -31.33 -1.73
N GLU A 108 -26.94 -30.33 -2.44
CA GLU A 108 -25.67 -30.46 -3.14
C GLU A 108 -24.47 -30.20 -2.21
N LYS A 109 -23.42 -31.00 -2.40
CA LYS A 109 -22.10 -30.69 -1.83
C LYS A 109 -21.46 -29.55 -2.61
N LEU A 110 -20.74 -28.69 -1.90
CA LEU A 110 -20.07 -27.53 -2.46
C LEU A 110 -18.64 -27.89 -2.89
N ARG A 111 -18.42 -28.05 -4.20
CA ARG A 111 -17.10 -28.25 -4.79
C ARG A 111 -16.44 -26.90 -5.06
N PHE A 112 -15.58 -26.48 -4.16
CA PHE A 112 -14.79 -25.26 -4.28
C PHE A 112 -13.55 -25.47 -5.13
N LYS A 113 -13.29 -24.55 -6.07
CA LYS A 113 -11.98 -24.35 -6.69
C LYS A 113 -11.23 -23.28 -5.89
N ILE A 114 -10.09 -23.67 -5.32
CA ILE A 114 -9.34 -22.88 -4.34
C ILE A 114 -7.92 -22.63 -4.86
N LYS A 115 -7.43 -21.40 -4.74
CA LYS A 115 -6.00 -21.08 -4.91
C LYS A 115 -5.36 -20.98 -3.53
N LYS A 116 -4.41 -21.86 -3.24
CA LYS A 116 -3.62 -21.89 -2.01
C LYS A 116 -2.60 -20.74 -2.01
N GLN A 117 -2.05 -20.40 -0.85
CA GLN A 117 -1.09 -19.31 -0.69
C GLN A 117 0.19 -19.49 -1.54
N ASN A 118 0.62 -20.74 -1.77
CA ASN A 118 1.75 -21.07 -2.64
C ASN A 118 1.40 -21.00 -4.15
N GLY A 119 0.20 -20.55 -4.52
CA GLY A 119 -0.27 -20.43 -5.90
C GLY A 119 -0.90 -21.69 -6.48
N VAL A 120 -0.80 -22.85 -5.81
CA VAL A 120 -1.38 -24.12 -6.28
C VAL A 120 -2.90 -24.03 -6.26
N ILE A 121 -3.53 -24.50 -7.34
CA ILE A 121 -4.99 -24.58 -7.45
C ILE A 121 -5.43 -26.00 -7.10
N VAL A 122 -6.35 -26.12 -6.14
CA VAL A 122 -6.92 -27.40 -5.69
C VAL A 122 -8.44 -27.35 -5.71
N SER A 123 -9.09 -28.53 -5.66
CA SER A 123 -10.53 -28.63 -5.45
C SER A 123 -10.83 -29.25 -4.09
N LYS A 124 -11.78 -28.68 -3.35
CA LYS A 124 -12.23 -29.20 -2.05
C LYS A 124 -13.76 -29.31 -2.05
N THR A 125 -14.28 -30.37 -1.45
CA THR A 125 -15.72 -30.60 -1.36
C THR A 125 -16.17 -30.39 0.07
N VAL A 126 -17.12 -29.47 0.27
CA VAL A 126 -17.65 -29.10 1.59
C VAL A 126 -19.13 -29.46 1.63
N THR A 127 -19.57 -30.18 2.66
CA THR A 127 -21.00 -30.39 2.91
C THR A 127 -21.52 -29.23 3.75
N PRO A 128 -22.47 -28.42 3.25
CA PRO A 128 -23.05 -27.32 4.04
C PRO A 128 -23.91 -27.87 5.19
N VAL A 129 -24.03 -27.08 6.26
CA VAL A 129 -24.80 -27.43 7.46
C VAL A 129 -25.88 -26.38 7.68
N VAL A 130 -27.10 -26.81 7.97
CA VAL A 130 -28.22 -25.93 8.32
C VAL A 130 -28.07 -25.47 9.77
N ASN A 131 -28.02 -24.16 9.99
CA ASN A 131 -27.96 -23.57 11.32
C ASN A 131 -29.35 -23.53 11.99
N LYS A 132 -29.43 -23.00 13.22
CA LYS A 132 -30.71 -22.87 13.96
C LYS A 132 -31.75 -21.97 13.27
N GLU A 133 -31.33 -21.02 12.44
CA GLU A 133 -32.23 -20.15 11.67
C GLU A 133 -32.61 -20.74 10.30
N GLY A 134 -32.24 -21.99 10.01
CA GLY A 134 -32.56 -22.63 8.73
C GLY A 134 -31.63 -22.21 7.57
N GLN A 135 -30.51 -21.55 7.85
CA GLN A 135 -29.55 -21.10 6.84
C GLN A 135 -28.43 -22.11 6.63
N TYR A 136 -28.06 -22.36 5.38
CA TYR A 136 -26.91 -23.20 5.04
C TYR A 136 -25.60 -22.46 5.30
N MET A 137 -24.69 -23.04 6.08
CA MET A 137 -23.42 -22.44 6.44
C MET A 137 -22.29 -23.46 6.34
N ILE A 138 -21.08 -22.95 6.13
CA ILE A 138 -19.86 -23.77 6.08
C ILE A 138 -18.80 -23.38 7.14
N GLY A 139 -19.11 -22.43 8.02
CA GLY A 139 -18.23 -22.11 9.16
C GLY A 139 -16.92 -21.41 8.78
N ILE A 140 -16.98 -20.44 7.86
CA ILE A 140 -15.84 -19.56 7.53
C ILE A 140 -16.27 -18.10 7.55
N TYR A 141 -15.32 -17.24 7.86
CA TYR A 141 -15.37 -15.81 7.60
C TYR A 141 -14.49 -15.54 6.40
N VAL A 142 -14.97 -14.65 5.54
CA VAL A 142 -14.31 -14.34 4.29
C VAL A 142 -14.24 -12.84 4.07
N ASP A 143 -13.22 -12.43 3.31
CA ASP A 143 -13.13 -11.08 2.78
C ASP A 143 -12.82 -11.10 1.27
N ASP A 144 -13.25 -10.05 0.58
CA ASP A 144 -13.17 -9.93 -0.88
C ASP A 144 -12.43 -8.67 -1.34
N GLY A 145 -11.67 -8.05 -0.44
CA GLY A 145 -10.91 -6.85 -0.72
C GLY A 145 -10.37 -6.14 0.50
N ALA A 146 -10.06 -4.86 0.33
CA ALA A 146 -9.77 -3.92 1.40
C ALA A 146 -10.25 -2.53 1.00
N ALA A 147 -10.72 -1.75 1.98
CA ALA A 147 -11.04 -0.35 1.81
C ALA A 147 -10.53 0.47 2.98
N GLY A 148 -10.06 1.68 2.71
CA GLY A 148 -9.56 2.56 3.76
C GLY A 148 -9.08 3.91 3.23
N VAL A 149 -8.66 4.78 4.13
CA VAL A 149 -8.09 6.08 3.79
C VAL A 149 -6.58 5.95 3.61
N GLY A 150 -6.06 6.55 2.55
CA GLY A 150 -4.64 6.62 2.24
C GLY A 150 -4.21 8.01 1.82
N THR A 151 -2.91 8.21 1.59
CA THR A 151 -2.37 9.45 1.04
C THR A 151 -1.59 9.18 -0.26
N ILE A 152 -1.83 9.99 -1.30
CA ILE A 152 -0.99 10.00 -2.50
C ILE A 152 0.39 10.54 -2.13
N SER A 153 1.44 9.83 -2.50
CA SER A 153 2.82 10.24 -2.23
C SER A 153 3.38 11.15 -3.29
N PHE A 154 3.26 10.77 -4.54
CA PHE A 154 3.74 11.56 -5.64
C PHE A 154 3.02 11.18 -6.93
N TYR A 155 3.08 12.10 -7.88
CA TYR A 155 2.51 11.96 -9.20
C TYR A 155 3.51 12.42 -10.27
N ASP A 156 3.66 11.61 -11.30
CA ASP A 156 4.41 11.93 -12.50
C ASP A 156 3.42 12.43 -13.57
N PRO A 157 3.45 13.74 -13.92
CA PRO A 157 2.54 14.32 -14.90
C PRO A 157 2.76 13.80 -16.32
N GLN A 158 3.96 13.32 -16.66
CA GLN A 158 4.28 12.85 -18.01
C GLN A 158 3.59 11.51 -18.30
N TYR A 159 3.70 10.56 -17.38
CA TYR A 159 3.16 9.19 -17.55
C TYR A 159 1.85 8.95 -16.80
N LYS A 160 1.31 10.01 -16.19
CA LYS A 160 0.16 10.00 -15.27
C LYS A 160 0.28 8.96 -14.15
N SER A 161 1.49 8.54 -13.83
CA SER A 161 1.76 7.45 -12.90
C SER A 161 1.87 8.02 -11.49
N TYR A 162 1.38 7.29 -10.49
CA TYR A 162 1.49 7.72 -9.10
C TYR A 162 2.01 6.60 -8.19
N GLY A 163 2.54 7.00 -7.03
CA GLY A 163 2.76 6.13 -5.89
C GLY A 163 1.99 6.65 -4.67
N ALA A 164 1.53 5.74 -3.82
CA ALA A 164 0.82 6.07 -2.58
C ALA A 164 1.14 5.08 -1.45
N LEU A 165 0.86 5.50 -0.21
CA LEU A 165 1.08 4.78 1.05
C LEU A 165 2.55 4.55 1.45
N GLY A 166 3.36 4.00 0.55
CA GLY A 166 4.73 3.59 0.90
C GLY A 166 4.83 2.23 1.59
N HIS A 167 3.73 1.47 1.67
CA HIS A 167 3.71 0.06 2.11
C HIS A 167 2.63 -0.75 1.40
N MET A 168 2.71 -2.08 1.52
CA MET A 168 1.72 -3.00 0.99
C MET A 168 0.40 -2.90 1.75
N ILE A 169 -0.72 -3.04 1.04
CA ILE A 169 -2.02 -3.30 1.64
C ILE A 169 -2.17 -4.81 1.87
N THR A 170 -2.43 -5.16 3.11
CA THR A 170 -2.70 -6.52 3.57
C THR A 170 -4.16 -6.65 3.99
N GLU A 171 -4.67 -7.89 4.05
CA GLU A 171 -5.97 -8.15 4.65
C GLU A 171 -5.87 -7.97 6.19
N ALA A 172 -6.82 -7.26 6.78
CA ALA A 172 -6.70 -6.73 8.15
C ALA A 172 -6.54 -7.82 9.22
N ASN A 173 -7.18 -8.98 9.05
CA ASN A 173 -7.17 -10.05 10.05
C ASN A 173 -5.95 -10.97 9.92
N THR A 174 -5.57 -11.31 8.70
CA THR A 174 -4.53 -12.30 8.39
C THR A 174 -3.18 -11.69 8.09
N GLN A 175 -3.14 -10.38 7.82
CA GLN A 175 -1.95 -9.65 7.37
C GLN A 175 -1.34 -10.21 6.07
N LEU A 176 -2.12 -11.00 5.32
CA LEU A 176 -1.69 -11.57 4.05
C LEU A 176 -1.81 -10.55 2.90
N PRO A 177 -0.93 -10.60 1.90
CA PRO A 177 -1.02 -9.76 0.71
C PRO A 177 -2.33 -9.94 -0.06
N ILE A 178 -2.88 -8.83 -0.55
CA ILE A 178 -4.04 -8.84 -1.43
C ILE A 178 -3.58 -8.85 -2.90
N ASP A 179 -3.90 -9.94 -3.62
CA ASP A 179 -3.78 -10.01 -5.07
C ASP A 179 -4.89 -9.14 -5.69
N ILE A 180 -4.54 -8.14 -6.48
CA ILE A 180 -5.51 -7.19 -7.03
C ILE A 180 -6.20 -7.81 -8.25
N ALA A 181 -7.53 -7.99 -8.18
CA ALA A 181 -8.36 -8.18 -9.37
C ALA A 181 -8.80 -6.84 -9.96
N LYS A 182 -9.23 -5.93 -9.08
CA LYS A 182 -9.61 -4.56 -9.43
C LYS A 182 -9.21 -3.63 -8.29
N GLY A 183 -8.67 -2.48 -8.61
CA GLY A 183 -8.33 -1.48 -7.61
C GLY A 183 -8.61 -0.08 -8.11
N GLU A 184 -9.15 0.74 -7.24
CA GLU A 184 -9.61 2.10 -7.53
C GLU A 184 -9.14 3.03 -6.41
N ILE A 185 -8.79 4.26 -6.79
CA ILE A 185 -8.63 5.36 -5.84
C ILE A 185 -9.66 6.44 -6.14
N VAL A 186 -10.30 6.90 -5.08
CA VAL A 186 -11.30 7.97 -5.11
C VAL A 186 -10.84 9.12 -4.23
N LYS A 187 -11.34 10.34 -4.46
CA LYS A 187 -11.11 11.46 -3.54
C LYS A 187 -11.71 11.12 -2.17
N ALA A 188 -10.98 11.45 -1.10
CA ALA A 188 -11.50 11.38 0.26
C ALA A 188 -11.51 12.77 0.90
N TYR A 189 -12.55 13.03 1.70
CA TYR A 189 -12.67 14.20 2.55
C TYR A 189 -12.53 13.78 4.00
N ILE A 190 -11.65 14.44 4.73
CA ILE A 190 -11.37 14.19 6.13
C ILE A 190 -12.31 15.06 6.96
N SER A 191 -13.25 14.44 7.67
CA SER A 191 -14.18 15.13 8.56
C SER A 191 -13.61 15.36 9.96
N GLY A 192 -12.50 14.70 10.29
CA GLY A 192 -11.81 14.87 11.55
C GLY A 192 -10.74 13.80 11.77
N ILE A 193 -10.11 13.86 12.95
CA ILE A 193 -9.08 12.92 13.37
C ILE A 193 -9.53 12.29 14.67
N GLN A 194 -9.56 10.95 14.71
CA GLN A 194 -9.66 10.23 15.95
C GLN A 194 -8.25 10.06 16.51
N GLN A 195 -7.98 10.67 17.66
CA GLN A 195 -6.68 10.53 18.31
C GLN A 195 -6.44 9.10 18.77
N GLY A 196 -5.20 8.66 18.65
CA GLY A 196 -4.76 7.36 19.12
C GLY A 196 -4.80 7.26 20.65
N LYS A 197 -4.81 6.02 21.14
CA LYS A 197 -4.63 5.70 22.57
C LYS A 197 -3.36 4.87 22.70
N SER A 198 -2.85 4.68 23.92
CA SER A 198 -1.65 3.87 24.14
C SER A 198 -1.79 2.50 23.46
N GLY A 199 -0.88 2.17 22.54
CA GLY A 199 -0.88 0.95 21.74
C GLY A 199 -1.85 0.90 20.54
N ILE A 200 -2.70 1.91 20.34
CA ILE A 200 -3.65 2.00 19.22
C ILE A 200 -3.42 3.32 18.48
N PRO A 201 -2.87 3.30 17.25
CA PRO A 201 -2.74 4.49 16.42
C PRO A 201 -4.06 5.25 16.26
N GLY A 202 -3.98 6.58 16.15
CA GLY A 202 -5.13 7.38 15.73
C GLY A 202 -5.48 7.12 14.27
N GLU A 203 -6.58 7.70 13.80
CA GLU A 203 -7.08 7.50 12.43
C GLU A 203 -7.67 8.79 11.84
N LYS A 204 -7.43 9.02 10.54
CA LYS A 204 -8.18 10.00 9.75
C LYS A 204 -9.62 9.50 9.50
N LEU A 205 -10.60 10.22 10.02
CA LEU A 205 -12.01 9.96 9.75
C LEU A 205 -12.35 10.51 8.37
N GLY A 206 -12.18 9.68 7.35
CA GLY A 206 -12.43 10.03 5.95
C GLY A 206 -13.75 9.49 5.43
N THR A 207 -14.44 10.28 4.62
CA THR A 207 -15.58 9.82 3.81
C THR A 207 -15.19 9.82 2.34
N PHE A 208 -15.60 8.77 1.63
CA PHE A 208 -15.44 8.66 0.19
C PHE A 208 -16.56 7.81 -0.40
N PHE A 209 -17.07 8.23 -1.56
CA PHE A 209 -18.18 7.56 -2.22
C PHE A 209 -17.69 6.89 -3.51
N LYS A 210 -17.76 5.55 -3.58
CA LYS A 210 -17.22 4.77 -4.73
C LYS A 210 -17.73 5.23 -6.11
N ARG A 211 -18.91 5.87 -6.18
CA ARG A 211 -19.52 6.37 -7.44
C ARG A 211 -19.20 7.83 -7.75
N GLN A 212 -18.56 8.56 -6.84
CA GLN A 212 -18.23 9.98 -7.02
C GLN A 212 -16.74 10.20 -6.75
N GLY A 213 -16.04 10.86 -7.67
CA GLY A 213 -14.65 11.22 -7.47
C GLY A 213 -13.64 10.09 -7.69
N LEU A 214 -13.91 9.15 -8.59
CA LEU A 214 -12.89 8.25 -9.15
C LEU A 214 -11.78 9.09 -9.80
N ILE A 215 -10.55 8.95 -9.30
CA ILE A 215 -9.39 9.73 -9.77
C ILE A 215 -8.28 8.87 -10.35
N GLY A 216 -8.32 7.54 -10.15
CA GLY A 216 -7.32 6.64 -10.69
C GLY A 216 -7.60 5.17 -10.40
N ASP A 217 -6.76 4.32 -10.98
CA ASP A 217 -6.76 2.88 -10.74
C ASP A 217 -5.60 2.45 -9.85
N ILE A 218 -5.66 1.22 -9.34
CA ILE A 218 -4.55 0.56 -8.67
C ILE A 218 -4.17 -0.67 -9.48
N LYS A 219 -2.93 -0.68 -9.98
CA LYS A 219 -2.37 -1.76 -10.80
C LYS A 219 -1.37 -2.63 -10.05
N LYS A 220 -0.71 -2.08 -9.04
CA LYS A 220 0.28 -2.79 -8.23
C LYS A 220 0.03 -2.51 -6.76
N ASN A 221 0.12 -3.57 -5.95
CA ASN A 221 0.19 -3.53 -4.50
C ASN A 221 1.44 -4.31 -4.13
N ASN A 222 2.48 -3.62 -3.66
CA ASN A 222 3.73 -4.25 -3.28
C ASN A 222 4.26 -3.64 -1.98
N ARG A 223 5.38 -4.18 -1.49
CA ARG A 223 6.01 -3.79 -0.22
C ARG A 223 6.36 -2.30 -0.10
N PHE A 224 6.41 -1.58 -1.21
CA PHE A 224 6.75 -0.15 -1.26
C PHE A 224 5.56 0.75 -1.52
N GLY A 225 4.33 0.24 -1.54
CA GLY A 225 3.14 1.06 -1.80
C GLY A 225 2.18 0.47 -2.83
N ILE A 226 1.18 1.28 -3.14
CA ILE A 226 0.28 1.06 -4.27
C ILE A 226 0.64 1.99 -5.42
N TYR A 227 0.45 1.50 -6.65
CA TYR A 227 0.80 2.21 -7.86
C TYR A 227 -0.26 2.00 -8.94
N GLY A 228 -0.48 3.03 -9.74
CA GLY A 228 -1.44 3.01 -10.84
C GLY A 228 -1.34 4.27 -11.67
N GLN A 229 -2.44 4.59 -12.37
CA GLN A 229 -2.57 5.79 -13.17
C GLN A 229 -3.68 6.69 -12.64
N LEU A 230 -3.41 7.99 -12.63
CA LEU A 230 -4.44 8.99 -12.40
C LEU A 230 -5.15 9.31 -13.70
N PHE A 231 -6.48 9.40 -13.64
CA PHE A 231 -7.34 9.83 -14.74
C PHE A 231 -7.43 11.35 -14.79
N THR A 232 -7.26 12.00 -13.65
CA THR A 232 -7.25 13.46 -13.49
C THR A 232 -5.94 13.89 -12.85
N GLY A 233 -5.39 15.05 -13.24
CA GLY A 233 -4.24 15.62 -12.55
C GLY A 233 -4.53 15.94 -11.08
N LEU A 234 -3.47 16.14 -10.30
CA LEU A 234 -3.55 16.63 -8.93
C LEU A 234 -3.16 18.10 -8.89
N GLN A 235 -3.95 18.91 -8.20
CA GLN A 235 -3.56 20.27 -7.84
C GLN A 235 -3.04 20.26 -6.40
N ASN A 236 -1.80 20.68 -6.21
CA ASN A 236 -1.19 20.83 -4.89
C ASN A 236 -0.93 22.32 -4.62
N PRO A 237 -1.44 22.90 -3.52
CA PRO A 237 -1.24 24.32 -3.22
C PRO A 237 0.23 24.69 -2.96
N TYR A 238 1.10 23.73 -2.64
CA TYR A 238 2.52 23.96 -2.35
C TYR A 238 3.46 23.63 -3.52
N PHE A 239 2.97 22.87 -4.50
CA PHE A 239 3.79 22.38 -5.62
C PHE A 239 3.04 22.55 -6.93
N ASP A 240 3.24 23.70 -7.55
CA ASP A 240 2.78 24.01 -8.91
C ASP A 240 3.63 23.30 -9.98
N GLN A 241 4.89 23.01 -9.67
CA GLN A 241 5.85 22.33 -10.53
C GLN A 241 6.42 21.07 -9.89
N ALA A 242 6.85 20.14 -10.75
CA ALA A 242 7.51 18.91 -10.32
C ALA A 242 8.89 19.21 -9.71
N ILE A 243 9.15 18.66 -8.53
CA ILE A 243 10.44 18.77 -7.81
C ILE A 243 11.25 17.49 -7.98
N PRO A 244 12.59 17.56 -7.89
CA PRO A 244 13.42 16.37 -8.01
C PRO A 244 13.23 15.37 -6.86
N VAL A 245 13.37 14.09 -7.17
CA VAL A 245 13.47 13.02 -6.18
C VAL A 245 14.93 12.88 -5.74
N ALA A 246 15.19 12.97 -4.43
CA ALA A 246 16.54 12.84 -3.89
C ALA A 246 17.02 11.38 -3.99
N SER A 247 18.30 11.20 -4.29
CA SER A 247 18.95 9.91 -4.07
C SER A 247 19.10 9.63 -2.57
N SER A 248 19.19 8.35 -2.20
CA SER A 248 19.41 7.94 -0.80
C SER A 248 20.67 8.56 -0.16
N LEU A 249 21.65 8.99 -0.97
CA LEU A 249 22.89 9.64 -0.52
C LEU A 249 22.73 11.15 -0.27
N GLU A 250 21.69 11.79 -0.82
CA GLU A 250 21.41 13.21 -0.65
C GLU A 250 20.55 13.51 0.58
N VAL A 251 19.83 12.51 1.09
CA VAL A 251 18.96 12.67 2.26
C VAL A 251 19.81 12.81 3.53
N LYS A 252 19.47 13.79 4.36
CA LYS A 252 20.19 14.09 5.61
C LYS A 252 19.25 14.09 6.80
N GLU A 253 19.79 13.74 7.95
CA GLU A 253 19.17 14.02 9.24
C GLU A 253 19.00 15.53 9.42
N GLY A 254 17.93 15.94 10.09
CA GLY A 254 17.58 17.34 10.30
C GLY A 254 16.19 17.73 9.82
N ALA A 255 15.93 19.03 9.77
CA ALA A 255 14.63 19.59 9.46
C ALA A 255 14.12 19.18 8.06
N ALA A 256 12.83 18.89 7.99
CA ALA A 256 12.09 18.60 6.77
C ALA A 256 10.60 18.96 6.96
N LYS A 257 9.81 18.88 5.90
CA LYS A 257 8.35 19.06 5.96
C LYS A 257 7.63 17.81 5.46
N ILE A 258 6.47 17.53 6.05
CA ILE A 258 5.50 16.58 5.51
C ILE A 258 4.29 17.32 4.95
N TYR A 259 3.65 16.72 3.95
CA TYR A 259 2.45 17.28 3.32
C TYR A 259 1.29 16.30 3.45
N THR A 260 0.20 16.71 4.10
CA THR A 260 -0.92 15.81 4.37
C THR A 260 -2.21 16.57 4.62
N VAL A 261 -3.36 15.93 4.36
CA VAL A 261 -4.68 16.48 4.73
C VAL A 261 -5.03 16.06 6.15
N ILE A 262 -5.31 17.01 7.04
CA ILE A 262 -5.85 16.73 8.39
C ILE A 262 -7.33 17.12 8.54
N ASN A 263 -7.83 18.00 7.68
CA ASN A 263 -9.21 18.45 7.67
C ASN A 263 -9.66 18.81 6.24
N GLY A 264 -10.92 18.49 5.90
CA GLY A 264 -11.49 18.75 4.58
C GLY A 264 -10.79 17.96 3.48
N GLY A 265 -10.33 18.64 2.43
CA GLY A 265 -9.65 18.02 1.29
C GLY A 265 -8.37 18.73 0.86
N THR A 266 -7.92 19.71 1.65
CA THR A 266 -6.76 20.56 1.32
C THR A 266 -5.51 19.98 1.96
N VAL A 267 -4.45 19.90 1.17
CA VAL A 267 -3.13 19.51 1.67
C VAL A 267 -2.57 20.68 2.47
N ASP A 268 -2.04 20.39 3.65
CA ASP A 268 -1.28 21.32 4.49
C ASP A 268 0.16 20.82 4.67
N SER A 269 1.06 21.70 5.08
CA SER A 269 2.46 21.38 5.36
C SER A 269 2.76 21.45 6.85
N PHE A 270 3.49 20.46 7.38
CA PHE A 270 3.85 20.40 8.79
C PHE A 270 5.35 20.12 8.98
N ASP A 271 5.94 20.77 9.98
CA ASP A 271 7.35 20.60 10.30
C ASP A 271 7.65 19.24 10.98
N ILE A 272 8.73 18.62 10.52
CA ILE A 272 9.27 17.39 11.09
C ILE A 272 10.80 17.47 11.20
N ASN A 273 11.37 16.55 11.96
CA ASN A 273 12.79 16.26 11.95
C ASN A 273 13.03 14.83 11.46
N ILE A 274 13.95 14.65 10.51
CA ILE A 274 14.49 13.34 10.16
C ILE A 274 15.54 13.00 11.22
N GLU A 275 15.23 12.08 12.13
CA GLU A 275 16.11 11.68 13.22
C GLU A 275 17.17 10.66 12.79
N GLU A 276 16.85 9.80 11.81
CA GLU A 276 17.79 8.80 11.30
C GLU A 276 17.58 8.58 9.80
N VAL A 277 18.69 8.53 9.05
CA VAL A 277 18.70 8.09 7.64
C VAL A 277 19.46 6.77 7.53
N LYS A 278 18.73 5.68 7.25
CA LYS A 278 19.34 4.36 7.09
C LYS A 278 20.08 4.27 5.76
N LYS A 279 21.36 3.90 5.83
CA LYS A 279 22.17 3.61 4.64
C LYS A 279 21.62 2.38 3.92
N GLN A 280 21.06 2.58 2.74
CA GLN A 280 20.47 1.53 1.92
C GLN A 280 21.11 1.49 0.54
N TYR A 281 21.70 0.35 0.19
CA TYR A 281 22.27 0.08 -1.13
C TYR A 281 21.32 -0.68 -2.06
N LYS A 282 20.18 -1.15 -1.52
CA LYS A 282 19.11 -1.85 -2.22
C LYS A 282 17.75 -1.39 -1.70
N PRO A 283 16.68 -1.46 -2.52
CA PRO A 283 15.34 -1.07 -2.09
C PRO A 283 14.86 -1.80 -0.82
N ALA A 284 14.46 -1.04 0.19
CA ALA A 284 13.95 -1.54 1.48
C ALA A 284 12.91 -0.55 2.09
N GLU A 285 12.02 -1.06 2.94
CA GLU A 285 10.82 -0.33 3.41
C GLU A 285 11.14 0.75 4.46
N LYS A 286 12.06 0.49 5.38
CA LYS A 286 12.37 1.39 6.50
C LYS A 286 13.66 2.15 6.22
N GLY A 287 13.55 3.27 5.51
CA GLY A 287 14.68 4.12 5.14
C GLY A 287 14.93 5.28 6.10
N LEU A 288 13.89 5.77 6.77
CA LEU A 288 13.92 6.97 7.60
C LEU A 288 13.26 6.71 8.96
N ILE A 289 13.77 7.36 10.00
CA ILE A 289 13.02 7.63 11.24
C ILE A 289 12.74 9.13 11.28
N ILE A 290 11.48 9.48 11.49
CA ILE A 290 11.03 10.87 11.55
C ILE A 290 10.34 11.15 12.88
N LYS A 291 10.38 12.41 13.30
CA LYS A 291 9.64 12.94 14.44
C LYS A 291 8.85 14.17 14.01
N ILE A 292 7.56 14.21 14.33
CA ILE A 292 6.74 15.40 14.19
C ILE A 292 7.20 16.46 15.19
N THR A 293 7.52 17.64 14.70
CA THR A 293 7.91 18.80 15.53
C THR A 293 6.90 19.94 15.46
N ASP A 294 5.96 19.86 14.51
CA ASP A 294 4.87 20.80 14.34
C ASP A 294 3.84 20.70 15.47
N GLN A 295 3.69 21.79 16.23
CA GLN A 295 2.83 21.80 17.41
C GLN A 295 1.35 21.81 17.05
N GLU A 296 0.96 22.40 15.92
CA GLU A 296 -0.42 22.39 15.45
C GLU A 296 -0.85 20.96 15.09
N LEU A 297 0.00 20.26 14.32
CA LEU A 297 -0.26 18.87 13.97
C LEU A 297 -0.38 17.99 15.22
N LEU A 298 0.57 18.11 16.16
CA LEU A 298 0.57 17.35 17.41
C LEU A 298 -0.69 17.59 18.24
N ASN A 299 -1.13 18.85 18.36
CA ASN A 299 -2.31 19.20 19.14
C ASN A 299 -3.59 18.63 18.53
N GLN A 300 -3.71 18.62 17.19
CA GLN A 300 -4.90 18.12 16.52
C GLN A 300 -4.95 16.59 16.47
N THR A 301 -3.81 15.94 16.27
CA THR A 301 -3.75 14.52 15.88
C THR A 301 -3.15 13.59 16.93
N GLY A 302 -2.36 14.14 17.87
CA GLY A 302 -1.48 13.37 18.75
C GLY A 302 -0.23 12.83 18.05
N GLY A 303 0.01 13.17 16.78
CA GLY A 303 1.16 12.72 15.98
C GLY A 303 0.76 12.02 14.68
N ILE A 304 1.50 11.00 14.28
CA ILE A 304 1.26 10.24 13.05
C ILE A 304 0.06 9.31 13.28
N VAL A 305 -0.95 9.43 12.43
CA VAL A 305 -2.18 8.63 12.47
C VAL A 305 -2.37 7.79 11.21
N GLN A 306 -3.18 6.75 11.28
CA GLN A 306 -3.60 5.97 10.12
C GLN A 306 -4.24 6.88 9.06
N GLY A 307 -3.93 6.60 7.80
CA GLY A 307 -4.28 7.46 6.67
C GLY A 307 -3.26 8.55 6.35
N MET A 308 -2.29 8.87 7.23
CA MET A 308 -1.11 9.69 6.86
C MET A 308 -0.07 8.90 6.09
N SER A 309 -0.13 7.57 6.11
CA SER A 309 0.72 6.71 5.29
C SER A 309 0.66 7.15 3.82
N GLY A 310 1.83 7.45 3.28
CA GLY A 310 2.03 8.03 1.96
C GLY A 310 2.31 9.53 1.94
N SER A 311 2.21 10.24 3.07
CA SER A 311 2.47 11.69 3.13
C SER A 311 3.90 12.00 2.65
N PRO A 312 4.09 12.88 1.64
CA PRO A 312 5.41 13.16 1.09
C PRO A 312 6.27 13.89 2.11
N ILE A 313 7.54 13.50 2.21
CA ILE A 313 8.57 14.16 3.01
C ILE A 313 9.48 14.93 2.06
N VAL A 314 9.56 16.24 2.24
CA VAL A 314 10.38 17.14 1.42
C VAL A 314 11.47 17.79 2.27
N GLN A 315 12.70 17.74 1.78
CA GLN A 315 13.86 18.40 2.37
C GLN A 315 14.68 19.03 1.24
N ASN A 316 15.12 20.27 1.42
CA ASN A 316 15.92 21.01 0.42
C ASN A 316 15.28 21.05 -0.98
N ASN A 317 13.96 21.27 -1.04
CA ASN A 317 13.17 21.27 -2.27
C ASN A 317 13.27 19.98 -3.10
N LYS A 318 13.55 18.84 -2.44
CA LYS A 318 13.55 17.51 -3.04
C LYS A 318 12.59 16.59 -2.30
N LEU A 319 11.90 15.72 -3.03
CA LEU A 319 11.16 14.62 -2.42
C LEU A 319 12.16 13.58 -1.91
N VAL A 320 12.29 13.44 -0.60
CA VAL A 320 13.27 12.54 0.03
C VAL A 320 12.67 11.21 0.46
N GLY A 321 11.39 11.21 0.82
CA GLY A 321 10.73 10.03 1.34
C GLY A 321 9.23 10.22 1.46
N VAL A 322 8.56 9.22 2.04
CA VAL A 322 7.16 9.32 2.43
C VAL A 322 6.97 8.66 3.79
N VAL A 323 6.01 9.15 4.56
CA VAL A 323 5.60 8.56 5.85
C VAL A 323 4.98 7.20 5.61
N THR A 324 5.25 6.21 6.46
CA THR A 324 4.66 4.87 6.38
C THR A 324 3.91 4.51 7.65
N HIS A 325 4.59 3.94 8.64
CA HIS A 325 4.00 3.44 9.89
C HIS A 325 4.43 4.30 11.07
N VAL A 326 3.52 4.51 12.02
CA VAL A 326 3.79 5.14 13.31
C VAL A 326 4.49 4.18 14.28
N PHE A 327 5.24 4.69 15.25
CA PHE A 327 5.77 3.88 16.34
C PHE A 327 4.67 3.54 17.35
N VAL A 328 4.59 2.27 17.78
CA VAL A 328 3.53 1.79 18.68
C VAL A 328 3.49 2.55 20.02
N ASN A 329 4.66 2.97 20.51
CA ASN A 329 4.81 3.58 21.83
C ASN A 329 5.01 5.11 21.78
N ASP A 330 5.13 5.70 20.60
CA ASP A 330 5.35 7.15 20.45
C ASP A 330 4.74 7.62 19.13
N SER A 331 3.51 8.14 19.21
CA SER A 331 2.77 8.64 18.05
C SER A 331 3.46 9.83 17.37
N SER A 332 4.34 10.56 18.06
CA SER A 332 5.10 11.65 17.44
C SER A 332 6.18 11.15 16.47
N LYS A 333 6.52 9.86 16.53
CA LYS A 333 7.56 9.24 15.71
C LYS A 333 7.01 8.21 14.73
N GLY A 334 7.71 8.06 13.62
CA GLY A 334 7.33 7.08 12.61
C GLY A 334 8.47 6.71 11.68
N TYR A 335 8.18 5.74 10.82
CA TYR A 335 9.05 5.30 9.76
C TYR A 335 8.71 6.00 8.46
N GLY A 336 9.74 6.26 7.65
CA GLY A 336 9.58 6.63 6.26
C GLY A 336 10.31 5.68 5.32
N ILE A 337 9.80 5.57 4.10
CA ILE A 337 10.50 4.94 2.98
C ILE A 337 11.12 6.02 2.09
N LEU A 338 12.31 5.76 1.56
CA LEU A 338 12.95 6.67 0.60
C LEU A 338 12.17 6.72 -0.71
N ALA A 339 11.93 7.93 -1.21
CA ALA A 339 11.12 8.15 -2.40
C ALA A 339 11.75 7.53 -3.66
N GLN A 340 13.09 7.46 -3.71
CA GLN A 340 13.84 6.76 -4.74
C GLN A 340 13.37 5.31 -4.93
N TRP A 341 13.12 4.57 -3.84
CA TRP A 341 12.70 3.16 -3.93
C TRP A 341 11.29 2.99 -4.46
N MET A 342 10.40 3.91 -4.10
CA MET A 342 9.04 3.93 -4.63
C MET A 342 9.04 4.29 -6.11
N LEU A 343 9.83 5.30 -6.50
CA LEU A 343 9.95 5.72 -7.89
C LEU A 343 10.39 4.56 -8.80
N MET A 344 11.29 3.71 -8.33
CA MET A 344 11.76 2.52 -9.05
C MET A 344 10.66 1.48 -9.33
N GLN A 345 9.50 1.55 -8.67
CA GLN A 345 8.37 0.66 -8.89
C GLN A 345 7.41 1.15 -10.00
N THR A 346 7.57 2.40 -10.42
CA THR A 346 6.71 3.05 -11.42
C THR A 346 7.09 2.66 -12.84
N LYS A 347 6.14 2.82 -13.77
CA LYS A 347 6.37 2.58 -15.21
C LYS A 347 7.47 3.47 -15.79
N TYR A 348 7.68 4.68 -15.25
CA TYR A 348 8.79 5.56 -15.62
C TYR A 348 10.14 4.82 -15.54
N TRP A 349 10.36 4.11 -14.43
CA TRP A 349 11.61 3.37 -14.23
C TRP A 349 11.73 2.13 -15.11
N GLU A 350 10.60 1.44 -15.38
CA GLU A 350 10.57 0.29 -16.29
C GLU A 350 10.86 0.68 -17.75
N GLN A 351 10.35 1.82 -18.20
CA GLN A 351 10.59 2.31 -19.56
C GLN A 351 12.01 2.86 -19.73
N THR A 352 12.52 3.61 -18.75
CA THR A 352 13.94 4.01 -18.78
C THR A 352 14.86 2.79 -18.72
N LYS A 353 14.50 1.68 -18.06
CA LYS A 353 15.22 0.40 -18.17
C LYS A 353 15.22 -0.20 -19.58
N LYS A 354 14.09 -0.20 -20.28
CA LYS A 354 14.03 -0.71 -21.67
C LYS A 354 14.88 0.13 -22.63
N THR A 355 15.00 1.44 -22.39
CA THR A 355 15.94 2.29 -23.14
C THR A 355 17.39 2.00 -22.76
N ARG A 356 17.69 1.59 -21.52
CA ARG A 356 19.04 1.16 -21.08
C ARG A 356 19.56 -0.06 -21.83
N GLU A 357 18.70 -1.03 -22.15
CA GLU A 357 19.07 -2.27 -22.84
C GLU A 357 19.26 -2.11 -24.35
N LYS A 358 18.72 -1.03 -24.95
CA LYS A 358 18.87 -0.75 -26.38
C LYS A 358 20.10 0.10 -26.72
N VAL A 359 20.73 0.71 -25.72
CA VAL A 359 21.88 1.62 -25.87
C VAL A 359 23.17 1.01 -25.28
N SER A 360 23.06 -0.15 -24.64
CA SER A 360 24.18 -1.05 -24.31
C SER A 360 24.37 -2.08 -25.40
#